data_AF-A0A7V9MYH1-F1
#
_entry.id   AF-A0A7V9MYH1-F1
#
_cell.length_a   1.000
_cell.length_b   1.000
_cell.length_c   1.000
_cell.angle_alpha   90.00
_cell.angle_beta   90.00
_cell.angle_gamma   90.00
#
_symmetry.space_group_name_H-M   'P 1'
#
loop_
_entity.id
_entity.type
_entity.pdbx_description
1 polymer ?
#
loop_
_entity_poly.entity_id
_entity_poly.type
_entity_poly.pdbx_seq_one_letter_code
_entity_poly.pdbx_strand_id
1 'polypeptide(L)' 'MKSKKKPAAKPAPAPKSGIDADAVRDLAKLLKETGLTEIEIEHKGARIRVSRGGGVAAAAPAPAP' A
#
# COMPACT_ATOMS: atom_id res chain seq x y z
N MET A 1 -5.59 -39.18 21.52
CA MET A 1 -6.91 -38.53 21.25
C MET A 1 -6.93 -37.19 21.99
N LYS A 2 -7.17 -36.00 21.45
CA LYS A 2 -7.49 -35.53 20.11
C LYS A 2 -6.82 -34.16 19.94
N SER A 3 -6.20 -33.95 18.79
CA SER A 3 -5.81 -32.67 18.24
C SER A 3 -6.98 -31.68 18.31
N LYS A 4 -6.76 -30.49 18.86
CA LYS A 4 -7.62 -29.33 18.60
C LYS A 4 -6.78 -28.20 18.01
N LYS A 5 -6.55 -28.36 16.70
CA LYS A 5 -6.17 -27.32 15.75
C LYS A 5 -7.22 -26.22 15.82
N LYS A 6 -6.90 -25.07 16.41
CA LYS A 6 -7.73 -23.85 16.37
C LYS A 6 -7.55 -23.20 15.00
N PRO A 7 -8.63 -22.79 14.32
CA PRO A 7 -8.66 -22.59 12.87
C PRO A 7 -7.75 -21.46 12.41
N ALA A 8 -7.11 -21.68 11.26
CA ALA A 8 -6.47 -20.63 10.49
C ALA A 8 -7.46 -19.46 10.35
N ALA A 9 -7.08 -18.30 10.88
CA ALA A 9 -7.76 -17.07 10.57
C ALA A 9 -7.74 -16.92 9.05
N LYS A 10 -8.91 -17.04 8.42
CA LYS A 10 -9.07 -16.67 7.02
C LYS A 10 -8.57 -15.22 6.90
N PRO A 11 -7.60 -14.91 6.02
CA PRO A 11 -7.22 -13.53 5.81
C PRO A 11 -8.48 -12.78 5.39
N ALA A 12 -8.85 -11.76 6.17
CA ALA A 12 -9.99 -10.91 5.87
C ALA A 12 -9.83 -10.38 4.43
N PRO A 13 -10.92 -10.22 3.66
CA PRO A 13 -10.83 -9.61 2.35
C PRO A 13 -10.17 -8.24 2.53
N ALA A 14 -9.02 -8.04 1.88
CA ALA A 14 -8.28 -6.80 1.94
C ALA A 14 -9.26 -5.65 1.66
N PRO A 15 -9.26 -4.58 2.48
CA PRO A 15 -10.09 -3.42 2.18
C PRO A 15 -9.78 -3.02 0.75
N LYS A 16 -10.82 -2.80 -0.06
CA LYS A 16 -10.67 -2.10 -1.33
C LYS A 16 -10.23 -0.70 -0.95
N SER A 17 -8.92 -0.52 -0.78
CA SER A 17 -8.29 0.72 -0.39
C SER A 17 -8.84 1.79 -1.34
N GLY A 18 -9.34 2.90 -0.82
CA GLY A 18 -9.93 4.00 -1.61
C GLY A 18 -8.92 4.74 -2.50
N ILE A 19 -7.88 4.04 -2.95
CA ILE A 19 -6.87 4.49 -3.89
C ILE A 19 -7.39 4.17 -5.29
N ASP A 20 -7.51 5.22 -6.09
CA ASP A 20 -7.87 5.12 -7.49
C ASP A 20 -6.73 4.45 -8.28
N ALA A 21 -7.03 3.31 -8.90
CA ALA A 21 -6.04 2.51 -9.61
C ALA A 21 -5.56 3.19 -10.90
N ASP A 22 -6.42 3.98 -11.55
CA ASP A 22 -6.07 4.70 -12.77
C ASP A 22 -5.16 5.88 -12.44
N ALA A 23 -5.41 6.60 -11.34
CA ALA A 23 -4.49 7.63 -10.85
C ALA A 23 -3.08 7.07 -10.56
N VAL A 24 -2.99 5.88 -9.94
CA VAL A 24 -1.68 5.22 -9.69
C VAL A 24 -0.97 4.86 -11.00
N ARG A 25 -1.72 4.42 -12.02
CA ARG A 25 -1.15 4.10 -13.34
C ARG A 25 -0.62 5.32 -14.06
N ASP A 26 -1.34 6.43 -14.02
CA ASP A 26 -0.91 7.69 -14.64
C ASP A 26 0.35 8.23 -13.96
N LEU A 27 0.39 8.22 -12.63
CA LEU A 27 1.59 8.57 -11.85
C LEU A 27 2.77 7.67 -12.22
N ALA A 28 2.55 6.36 -12.36
CA ALA A 28 3.60 5.43 -12.75
C ALA A 28 4.11 5.67 -14.18
N LYS A 29 3.26 6.13 -15.10
CA LYS A 29 3.64 6.51 -16.46
C LYS A 29 4.47 7.79 -16.44
N LEU A 30 4.00 8.83 -15.76
CA LEU A 30 4.72 10.09 -15.58
C LEU A 30 6.10 9.87 -14.95
N LEU A 31 6.19 9.03 -13.91
CA LEU A 31 7.45 8.69 -13.27
C LEU A 31 8.46 8.07 -14.26
N LYS A 32 7.99 7.21 -15.17
CA LYS A 32 8.83 6.62 -16.22
C LYS A 32 9.26 7.65 -17.28
N GLU A 33 8.33 8.49 -17.74
CA GLU A 33 8.58 9.48 -18.80
C GLU A 33 9.52 10.61 -18.33
N THR A 34 9.38 11.04 -17.08
CA THR A 34 10.23 12.08 -16.48
C THR A 34 11.58 11.57 -16.00
N GLY A 35 11.75 10.24 -15.89
CA GLY A 35 12.96 9.63 -15.33
C GLY A 35 13.11 9.83 -13.82
N LEU A 36 12.05 10.24 -13.13
CA LEU A 36 12.05 10.37 -11.68
C LEU A 36 12.12 8.99 -11.00
N THR A 37 12.59 8.99 -9.76
CA THR A 37 12.64 7.78 -8.92
C THR A 37 11.37 7.59 -8.10
N GLU A 38 10.66 8.69 -7.83
CA GLU A 38 9.47 8.73 -6.98
C GLU A 38 8.58 9.93 -7.28
N ILE A 39 7.27 9.75 -7.14
CA ILE A 39 6.26 10.82 -7.18
C ILE A 39 5.29 10.61 -6.01
N GLU A 40 4.99 11.69 -5.30
CA GLU A 40 4.04 11.68 -4.20
C GLU A 40 3.04 12.83 -4.34
N ILE A 41 1.76 12.53 -4.15
CA ILE A 41 0.68 13.52 -4.19
C ILE A 41 -0.24 13.35 -2.98
N GLU A 42 -0.73 14.48 -2.47
CA GLU A 42 -1.77 14.51 -1.45
C GLU A 42 -3.00 15.22 -2.02
N HIS A 43 -4.17 14.60 -1.84
CA HIS A 43 -5.42 15.14 -2.31
C HIS A 43 -6.56 14.76 -1.36
N LYS A 44 -7.28 15.76 -0.85
CA LYS A 44 -8.45 15.58 0.04
C LYS A 44 -8.17 14.65 1.23
N GLY A 45 -6.97 14.74 1.82
CA GLY A 45 -6.56 13.91 2.95
C GLY A 45 -6.12 12.49 2.60
N ALA A 46 -6.07 12.13 1.31
CA ALA A 46 -5.46 10.90 0.82
C ALA A 46 -4.07 11.18 0.23
N ARG A 47 -3.09 10.34 0.56
CA ARG A 47 -1.71 10.45 0.06
C ARG A 47 -1.37 9.22 -0.77
N ILE A 48 -0.91 9.45 -2.01
CA ILE A 48 -0.50 8.40 -2.94
C ILE A 48 0.98 8.60 -3.23
N ARG A 49 1.77 7.54 -3.01
CA ARG A 49 3.21 7.51 -3.29
C ARG A 49 3.50 6.39 -4.29
N VAL A 50 4.12 6.73 -5.40
CA VAL A 50 4.56 5.78 -6.43
C VAL A 50 6.07 5.87 -6.54
N SER A 51 6.75 4.76 -6.29
CA SER A 51 8.22 4.66 -6.27
C SER A 51 8.68 3.54 -7.20
N ARG A 52 9.77 3.75 -7.95
CA ARG A 52 10.33 2.72 -8.85
C ARG A 52 11.22 1.71 -8.13
N GLY A 53 11.67 2.04 -6.92
CA GLY A 53 12.41 1.14 -6.02
C GLY A 53 11.47 0.52 -4.99
N GLY A 54 11.73 -0.74 -4.63
CA GLY A 54 11.01 -1.47 -3.58
C GLY A 54 11.25 -0.87 -2.20
N GLY A 55 10.56 0.23 -1.90
CA GLY A 55 10.49 0.77 -0.56
C GLY A 55 9.67 -0.16 0.30
N VAL A 56 10.34 -0.85 1.23
CA VAL A 56 9.70 -1.41 2.42
C VAL A 56 8.80 -0.32 2.96
N ALA A 57 7.48 -0.51 2.90
CA ALA A 57 6.55 0.37 3.59
C ALA A 57 6.97 0.33 5.06
N ALA A 58 7.60 1.41 5.53
CA ALA A 58 7.99 1.52 6.93
C ALA A 58 6.70 1.38 7.73
N ALA A 59 6.51 0.24 8.39
CA ALA A 59 5.41 0.04 9.30
C ALA A 59 5.47 1.19 10.33
N ALA A 60 4.44 2.02 10.35
CA ALA A 60 4.33 3.08 11.33
C ALA A 60 4.50 2.45 12.73
N PRO A 61 5.30 3.03 13.63
CA PRO A 61 5.46 2.49 14.96
C PRO A 61 4.09 2.40 15.62
N ALA A 62 3.75 1.21 16.11
CA ALA A 62 2.53 1.02 16.88
C ALA A 62 2.59 1.92 18.12
N PRO A 63 1.49 2.61 18.49
CA PRO A 63 1.48 3.43 19.69
C PRO A 63 1.80 2.55 20.91
N ALA A 64 2.72 3.04 21.75
CA ALA A 64 3.03 2.41 23.02
C ALA A 64 1.82 2.49 23.97
N PRO A 65 1.62 1.49 24.85
CA PRO A 65 0.48 1.42 25.77
C PRO A 65 0.43 2.55 26.79
#